data_AF-A0ABD3TPQ1-F1
#
_entry.id   AF-A0ABD3TPQ1-F1
#
_cell.length_a   1.000
_cell.length_b   1.000
_cell.length_c   1.000
_cell.angle_alpha   90.00
_cell.angle_beta   90.00
_cell.angle_gamma   90.00
#
_symmetry.space_group_name_H-M   'P 1'
#
loop_
_entity.id
_entity.type
_entity.pdbx_description
1 polymer ?
#
loop_
_entity_poly.entity_id
_entity_poly.type
_entity_poly.pdbx_seq_one_letter_code
_entity_poly.pdbx_strand_id
1 'polypeptide(L)'
;MSEDEAFIEALGPEKSSRLRGCGDGLKPPSKKGQRIDEELEKENEELKKRAEEDKECMKEMALRIEALESQANNQETQVQAQVQAYLKAQFPALFQSLGEASQTHPPQANV
;
A
#
# COMPACT_ATOMS: atom_id res chain seq x y z
N MET A 1 43.37 12.34 -25.62
CA MET A 1 43.66 11.01 -25.07
C MET A 1 42.43 10.58 -24.28
N SER A 2 41.98 9.34 -24.47
CA SER A 2 40.85 8.80 -23.70
C SER A 2 41.29 8.42 -22.29
N GLU A 3 40.35 8.32 -21.35
CA GLU A 3 40.65 7.94 -19.96
C GLU A 3 41.29 6.55 -19.87
N ASP A 4 40.92 5.65 -20.78
CA ASP A 4 41.50 4.31 -20.88
C ASP A 4 42.95 4.32 -21.38
N GLU A 5 43.29 5.22 -22.32
CA GLU A 5 44.66 5.41 -22.79
C GLU A 5 45.56 5.94 -21.68
N ALA A 6 45.09 6.95 -20.93
CA ALA A 6 45.82 7.50 -19.80
C ALA A 6 46.03 6.47 -18.68
N PHE A 7 45.07 5.58 -18.46
CA PHE A 7 45.16 4.52 -17.46
C PHE A 7 46.14 3.40 -17.86
N ILE A 8 46.16 3.01 -19.14
CA ILE A 8 47.13 2.04 -19.66
C ILE A 8 48.54 2.63 -19.63
N GLU A 9 48.69 3.91 -19.96
CA GLU A 9 49.98 4.61 -19.92
C GLU A 9 50.53 4.69 -18.49
N ALA A 10 49.68 5.00 -17.51
CA ALA A 10 50.11 5.13 -16.12
C ALA A 10 50.50 3.80 -15.45
N LEU A 11 49.79 2.70 -15.75
CA LEU A 11 49.96 1.42 -15.06
C LEU A 11 50.68 0.36 -15.89
N GLY A 12 50.75 0.54 -17.20
CA GLY A 12 51.18 -0.46 -18.16
C GLY A 12 50.05 -1.42 -18.57
N PRO A 13 50.14 -2.04 -19.75
CA PRO A 13 49.09 -2.90 -20.31
C PRO A 13 48.79 -4.13 -19.44
N GLU A 14 49.80 -4.76 -18.83
CA GLU A 14 49.59 -5.95 -17.97
C GLU A 14 48.84 -5.61 -16.68
N LYS A 15 49.26 -4.57 -15.95
CA LYS A 15 48.63 -4.21 -14.67
C LYS A 15 47.23 -3.62 -14.88
N SER A 16 47.05 -2.82 -15.93
CA SER A 16 45.74 -2.25 -16.27
C SER A 16 44.73 -3.32 -16.69
N SER A 17 45.16 -4.34 -17.44
CA SER A 17 44.33 -5.50 -17.79
C SER A 17 43.92 -6.31 -16.56
N ARG A 18 44.86 -6.54 -15.63
CA ARG A 18 44.58 -7.26 -14.37
C ARG A 18 43.59 -6.52 -13.46
N LEU A 19 43.73 -5.21 -13.32
CA LEU A 19 42.87 -4.40 -12.45
C LEU A 19 41.46 -4.19 -13.02
N ARG A 20 41.34 -4.08 -14.35
CA ARG A 20 40.04 -4.00 -15.03
C ARG A 20 39.38 -5.35 -15.25
N GLY A 21 40.02 -6.45 -14.81
CA GLY A 21 39.47 -7.80 -14.93
C GLY A 21 39.42 -8.32 -16.37
N CYS A 22 40.13 -7.68 -17.30
CA CYS A 22 40.21 -8.09 -18.70
C CYS A 22 41.41 -9.02 -18.99
N GLY A 23 42.12 -9.46 -17.95
CA GLY A 23 43.19 -10.45 -18.07
C GLY A 23 42.63 -11.85 -18.24
N ASP A 24 43.20 -12.61 -19.17
CA ASP A 24 42.90 -14.02 -19.43
C ASP A 24 42.73 -14.80 -18.12
N GLY A 25 41.49 -15.20 -17.84
CA GLY A 25 41.14 -15.88 -16.60
C GLY A 25 39.88 -15.37 -15.92
N LEU A 26 38.79 -15.20 -16.67
CA LEU A 26 37.48 -15.53 -16.11
C LEU A 26 37.55 -17.00 -15.71
N LYS A 27 38.01 -17.27 -14.48
CA LYS A 27 37.86 -18.60 -13.88
C LYS A 27 36.39 -18.96 -14.04
N PRO A 28 36.05 -20.13 -14.62
CA PRO A 28 34.67 -20.59 -14.59
C PRO A 28 34.17 -20.52 -13.15
N PRO A 29 32.91 -20.11 -12.92
CA PRO A 29 32.38 -19.93 -11.59
C PRO A 29 32.70 -21.18 -10.77
N SER A 30 33.34 -20.98 -9.62
CA SER A 30 33.73 -22.12 -8.80
C SER A 30 32.48 -22.94 -8.48
N LYS A 31 32.59 -24.27 -8.30
CA LYS A 31 31.46 -25.09 -7.84
C LYS A 31 30.79 -24.56 -6.57
N LYS A 32 31.49 -23.73 -5.78
CA LYS A 32 30.93 -23.01 -4.63
C LYS A 32 30.08 -21.80 -5.04
N GLY A 33 30.50 -21.05 -6.06
CA GLY A 33 29.72 -19.93 -6.63
C GLY A 33 28.42 -20.41 -7.27
N GLN A 34 28.48 -21.48 -8.06
CA GLN A 34 27.28 -22.09 -8.66
C GLN A 34 26.25 -22.54 -7.62
N ARG A 35 26.71 -23.11 -6.49
CA ARG A 35 25.81 -23.49 -5.38
C ARG A 35 25.18 -22.30 -4.68
N ILE A 36 25.93 -21.21 -4.53
CA ILE A 36 25.39 -19.97 -3.94
C ILE A 36 24.32 -19.38 -4.87
N ASP A 37 24.56 -19.39 -6.18
CA ASP A 37 23.59 -18.90 -7.17
C ASP A 37 22.31 -19.76 -7.17
N GLU A 38 22.44 -21.09 -7.10
CA GLU A 38 21.32 -22.03 -6.97
C GLU A 38 20.52 -21.83 -5.67
N GLU A 39 21.20 -21.62 -4.53
CA GLU A 39 20.55 -21.34 -3.24
C GLU A 39 19.81 -20.00 -3.26
N LEU A 40 20.41 -18.96 -3.84
CA LEU A 40 19.78 -17.65 -4.00
C LEU A 40 18.59 -17.68 -4.95
N GLU A 41 18.66 -18.45 -6.03
CA GLU A 41 17.53 -18.62 -6.96
C GLU A 41 16.36 -19.27 -6.24
N LYS A 42 16.61 -20.34 -5.48
CA LYS A 42 15.59 -21.02 -4.69
C LYS A 42 14.98 -20.11 -3.61
N GLU A 43 15.80 -19.36 -2.87
CA GLU A 43 15.30 -18.42 -1.86
C GLU A 43 14.45 -17.32 -2.48
N ASN A 44 14.84 -16.80 -3.66
CA ASN A 44 14.05 -15.82 -4.40
C ASN A 44 12.70 -16.37 -4.86
N GLU A 45 12.64 -17.62 -5.31
CA GLU A 45 11.38 -18.27 -5.68
C GLU A 45 10.46 -18.45 -4.46
N GLU A 46 11.01 -18.89 -3.32
CA GLU A 46 10.26 -19.03 -2.07
C GLU A 46 9.73 -17.68 -1.57
N LEU A 47 10.53 -16.61 -1.65
CA LEU A 47 10.12 -15.26 -1.28
C LEU A 47 9.04 -14.70 -2.21
N LYS A 48 9.16 -14.91 -3.53
CA LYS A 48 8.11 -14.51 -4.48
C LYS A 48 6.79 -15.19 -4.18
N LYS A 49 6.81 -16.49 -3.91
CA LYS A 49 5.62 -17.26 -3.55
C LYS A 49 4.98 -16.71 -2.27
N ARG A 50 5.76 -16.47 -1.21
CA ARG A 50 5.23 -15.87 0.03
C ARG A 50 4.65 -14.48 -0.20
N ALA A 51 5.29 -13.65 -1.01
CA ALA A 51 4.78 -12.32 -1.33
C ALA A 51 3.44 -12.37 -2.10
N GLU A 52 3.23 -13.37 -2.95
CA GLU A 52 1.95 -13.60 -3.61
C GLU A 52 0.87 -14.07 -2.63
N GLU A 53 1.18 -15.03 -1.76
CA GLU A 53 0.27 -15.50 -0.70
C GLU A 53 -0.13 -14.36 0.26
N ASP A 54 0.83 -13.53 0.69
CA ASP A 54 0.58 -12.36 1.53
C ASP A 54 -0.30 -11.34 0.81
N LYS A 55 -0.07 -11.11 -0.49
CA LYS A 55 -0.89 -10.19 -1.29
C LYS A 55 -2.34 -10.67 -1.41
N GLU A 56 -2.57 -11.97 -1.57
CA GLU A 56 -3.91 -12.54 -1.58
C GLU A 56 -4.59 -12.42 -0.21
N CYS A 57 -3.86 -12.75 0.86
CA CYS A 57 -4.33 -12.60 2.24
C CYS A 57 -4.73 -11.15 2.54
N MET A 58 -3.90 -10.17 2.17
CA MET A 58 -4.18 -8.75 2.36
C MET A 58 -5.42 -8.28 1.59
N LYS A 59 -5.67 -8.80 0.39
CA LYS A 59 -6.90 -8.50 -0.37
C LYS A 59 -8.14 -9.04 0.35
N GLU A 60 -8.09 -10.27 0.85
CA GLU A 60 -9.20 -10.85 1.59
C GLU A 60 -9.48 -10.06 2.88
N MET A 61 -8.44 -9.68 3.62
CA MET A 61 -8.56 -8.86 4.81
C MET A 61 -9.18 -7.49 4.50
N ALA A 62 -8.78 -6.84 3.39
CA ALA A 62 -9.35 -5.55 2.99
C ALA A 62 -10.87 -5.63 2.75
N LEU A 63 -11.34 -6.68 2.06
CA LEU A 63 -12.77 -6.91 1.84
C LEU A 63 -13.54 -7.15 3.15
N ARG A 64 -12.93 -7.88 4.11
CA ARG A 64 -13.52 -8.09 5.43
C ARG A 64 -13.61 -6.80 6.23
N ILE A 65 -12.59 -5.94 6.16
CA ILE A 65 -12.59 -4.63 6.82
C ILE A 65 -13.72 -3.76 6.25
N GLU A 66 -13.86 -3.67 4.92
CA GLU A 66 -14.92 -2.90 4.28
C GLU A 66 -16.32 -3.39 4.70
N ALA A 67 -16.51 -4.70 4.77
CA ALA A 67 -17.77 -5.29 5.25
C ALA A 67 -18.06 -4.93 6.72
N LEU A 68 -17.05 -4.96 7.59
CA LEU A 68 -17.17 -4.58 9.00
C LEU A 68 -17.46 -3.08 9.16
N GLU A 69 -16.82 -2.22 8.38
CA GLU A 69 -17.08 -0.77 8.37
C GLU A 69 -18.52 -0.47 7.94
N SER A 70 -19.01 -1.13 6.89
CA SER A 70 -20.41 -1.01 6.47
C SER A 70 -21.38 -1.48 7.56
N GLN A 71 -21.07 -2.60 8.23
CA GLN A 71 -21.88 -3.10 9.34
C GLN A 71 -21.90 -2.10 10.51
N ALA A 72 -20.75 -1.53 10.88
CA ALA A 72 -20.66 -0.54 11.95
C ALA A 72 -21.49 0.72 11.63
N ASN A 73 -21.38 1.24 10.41
CA ASN A 73 -22.15 2.41 9.96
C ASN A 73 -23.67 2.15 9.98
N ASN A 74 -24.09 0.95 9.57
CA ASN A 74 -25.50 0.55 9.63
C ASN A 74 -26.01 0.46 11.07
N GLN A 75 -25.21 -0.12 11.97
CA GLN A 75 -25.56 -0.20 13.39
C GLN A 75 -25.63 1.18 14.03
N GLU A 76 -24.68 2.06 13.73
CA GLU A 76 -24.70 3.45 14.20
C GLU A 76 -25.98 4.16 13.76
N THR A 77 -26.33 4.06 12.47
CA THR A 77 -27.55 4.68 11.93
C THR A 77 -28.81 4.13 12.63
N GLN A 78 -28.87 2.82 12.88
CA GLN A 78 -30.00 2.20 13.59
C GLN A 78 -30.10 2.69 15.04
N VAL A 79 -28.98 2.76 15.75
CA VAL A 79 -28.94 3.27 17.14
C VAL A 79 -29.36 4.73 17.17
N GLN A 80 -28.85 5.57 16.27
CA GLN A 80 -29.26 6.97 16.16
C GLN A 80 -30.77 7.10 15.92
N ALA A 81 -31.35 6.30 15.01
CA ALA A 81 -32.78 6.29 14.76
C ALA A 81 -33.60 5.87 16.00
N GLN A 82 -33.15 4.84 16.72
CA GLN A 82 -33.80 4.39 17.95
C GLN A 82 -33.74 5.46 19.05
N VAL A 83 -32.59 6.10 19.24
CA VAL A 83 -32.42 7.20 20.20
C VAL A 83 -33.33 8.38 19.83
N GLN A 84 -33.40 8.77 18.55
CA GLN A 84 -34.31 9.82 18.11
C GLN A 84 -35.78 9.46 18.35
N ALA A 85 -36.18 8.22 18.07
CA ALA A 85 -37.54 7.75 18.32
C ALA A 85 -37.88 7.78 19.81
N TYR A 86 -36.95 7.32 20.66
CA TYR A 86 -37.09 7.36 22.12
C TYR A 86 -37.24 8.80 22.64
N LEU A 87 -36.36 9.72 22.20
CA LEU A 87 -36.41 11.12 22.61
C LEU A 87 -37.71 11.81 22.16
N LYS A 88 -38.20 11.51 20.94
CA LYS A 88 -39.50 12.02 20.46
C LYS A 88 -40.67 11.51 21.29
N ALA A 89 -40.65 10.25 21.70
CA ALA A 89 -41.69 9.67 22.55
C ALA A 89 -41.65 10.25 23.98
N GLN A 90 -40.45 10.46 24.54
CA GLN A 90 -40.28 10.93 25.91
C GLN A 90 -40.48 12.44 26.07
N PHE A 91 -40.12 13.23 25.04
CA PHE A 91 -40.15 14.69 25.08
C PHE A 91 -40.84 15.32 23.85
N PRO A 92 -42.12 15.00 23.57
CA PRO A 92 -42.81 15.46 22.37
C PRO A 92 -42.86 16.99 22.22
N ALA A 93 -42.97 17.73 23.34
CA ALA A 93 -43.01 19.19 23.35
C ALA A 93 -41.72 19.86 22.83
N LEU A 94 -40.54 19.23 23.02
CA LEU A 94 -39.28 19.74 22.50
C LEU A 94 -39.19 19.65 20.97
N PHE A 95 -39.88 18.68 20.37
CA PHE A 95 -39.87 18.45 18.92
C PHE A 95 -41.03 19.15 18.18
N GLN A 96 -42.10 19.52 18.90
CA GLN A 96 -43.19 20.33 18.34
C GLN A 96 -42.78 21.80 18.14
N SER A 97 -42.04 22.41 19.07
CA SER A 97 -41.57 23.80 18.93
C SER A 97 -40.56 24.00 17.78
N LEU A 98 -39.79 22.95 17.45
CA LEU A 98 -38.86 22.95 16.31
C LEU A 98 -39.57 22.90 14.95
N GLY A 99 -40.78 22.34 14.87
CA GLY A 99 -41.59 22.32 13.65
C GLY A 99 -42.30 23.64 13.38
N GLU A 100 -42.67 24.38 14.42
CA GLU A 100 -43.37 25.66 14.32
C GLU A 100 -42.43 26.81 13.93
N ALA A 101 -41.14 26.74 14.28
CA ALA A 101 -40.14 27.74 13.91
C ALA A 101 -39.84 27.79 12.40
N SER A 102 -40.26 26.80 11.60
CA SER A 102 -40.01 26.74 10.16
C SER A 102 -41.18 27.24 9.30
N GLN A 103 -42.33 27.61 9.89
CA GLN A 103 -43.54 28.00 9.14
C GLN A 103 -43.90 29.50 9.21
N THR A 104 -43.07 30.35 9.81
CA THR A 104 -43.43 31.78 10.01
C THR A 104 -43.00 32.75 8.92
N HIS A 105 -42.43 32.29 7.80
CA HIS A 105 -42.15 33.17 6.65
C HIS A 105 -42.64 32.58 5.32
N PRO A 106 -43.76 33.07 4.76
CA PRO A 106 -44.01 32.89 3.33
C PRO A 106 -42.95 33.68 2.53
N PRO A 107 -42.44 33.15 1.40
CA PRO A 107 -41.63 33.95 0.49
C PRO A 107 -42.50 35.08 -0.06
N GLN A 108 -42.16 36.32 0.27
CA GLN A 108 -42.73 37.47 -0.44
C GLN A 108 -42.28 37.38 -1.90
N ALA A 109 -43.24 37.10 -2.79
CA ALA A 109 -43.07 37.27 -4.21
C ALA A 109 -42.93 38.78 -4.47
N ASN A 110 -41.74 39.23 -4.86
CA ASN A 110 -41.56 40.57 -5.40
C ASN A 110 -42.23 40.65 -6.78
N VAL A 111 -43.12 41.62 -6.92
CA VAL A 111 -43.64 42.14 -8.19
C VAL A 111 -42.73 43.28 -8.65
#